data_AF-A0A7S1RUB8-F1
#
_entry.id   AF-A0A7S1RUB8-F1
#
_cell.length_a   1.000
_cell.length_b   1.000
_cell.length_c   1.000
_cell.angle_alpha   90.00
_cell.angle_beta   90.00
_cell.angle_gamma   90.00
#
_symmetry.space_group_name_H-M   'P 1'
#
loop_
_entity.id
_entity.type
_entity.pdbx_description
1 polymer ?
#
loop_
_entity_poly.entity_id
_entity_poly.type
_entity_poly.pdbx_seq_one_letter_code
_entity_poly.pdbx_strand_id
1 'polypeptide(L)'
;QMYDFEVAGVSLNGASHVDMRHLKIGPSLRKTFRATLSQAIYLDHVANTLMEANSAVALAKRMTPVVLRRRGKSAHALFRQLRKDLVQYMADGTGSLKDVVGDGNELPDGSAVYGLLLHRSGIAVNELGFCADDADMGAERVSNISLQDINISGLSIKVNQVARLFVHDKVVMGPAGDVFQPTRLWTGSCFKYRGNSLSDAQIAIGKTCRALEQILSAAEHKFYCGGTNIPFTVLDWAAGKWTCGSTIYWVRAISRKTHWSRLDCKADAMSHYNKGAFGMRLGFQEDVTVKDV
;
A
#
# COMPACT_ATOMS: atom_id res chain seq x y z
N GLN A 1 -23.37 19.51 1.03
CA GLN A 1 -23.54 18.08 0.68
C GLN A 1 -22.21 17.56 0.17
N MET A 2 -21.82 16.34 0.55
CA MET A 2 -20.53 15.73 0.22
C MET A 2 -20.79 14.35 -0.41
N TYR A 3 -20.22 14.07 -1.57
CA TYR A 3 -20.40 12.81 -2.31
C TYR A 3 -19.06 12.35 -2.90
N ASP A 4 -18.96 11.08 -3.28
CA ASP A 4 -17.81 10.47 -3.99
C ASP A 4 -16.44 10.61 -3.30
N PHE A 5 -16.42 10.72 -1.97
CA PHE A 5 -15.19 10.68 -1.19
C PHE A 5 -14.70 9.24 -0.97
N GLU A 6 -13.38 9.06 -0.94
CA GLU A 6 -12.74 7.77 -0.75
C GLU A 6 -12.47 7.44 0.73
N VAL A 7 -12.06 8.43 1.52
CA VAL A 7 -11.63 8.23 2.92
C VAL A 7 -12.60 8.88 3.91
N ALA A 8 -12.92 10.16 3.76
CA ALA A 8 -13.84 10.84 4.67
C ALA A 8 -14.68 11.90 3.96
N GLY A 9 -15.96 12.01 4.31
CA GLY A 9 -16.81 13.13 3.90
C GLY A 9 -16.38 14.42 4.59
N VAL A 10 -16.21 14.35 5.92
CA VAL A 10 -15.58 15.39 6.74
C VAL A 10 -14.47 14.75 7.56
N SER A 11 -13.27 15.34 7.55
CA SER A 11 -12.16 14.96 8.42
C SER A 11 -11.55 16.19 9.06
N LEU A 12 -11.62 16.30 10.38
CA LEU A 12 -11.01 17.40 11.15
C LEU A 12 -10.07 16.82 12.21
N ASN A 13 -8.81 17.23 12.16
CA ASN A 13 -7.79 16.86 13.14
C ASN A 13 -7.44 18.09 13.97
N GLY A 14 -7.45 17.99 15.30
CA GLY A 14 -7.12 19.08 16.23
C GLY A 14 -8.23 20.10 16.43
N ALA A 15 -9.50 19.74 16.22
CA ALA A 15 -10.57 20.74 16.18
C ALA A 15 -10.94 21.30 17.57
N SER A 16 -11.44 22.51 17.69
CA SER A 16 -12.18 22.95 18.87
C SER A 16 -13.18 24.04 18.44
N HIS A 17 -14.28 24.24 19.16
CA HIS A 17 -15.40 25.13 18.81
C HIS A 17 -16.08 24.81 17.47
N VAL A 18 -16.50 23.56 17.27
CA VAL A 18 -17.19 23.14 16.05
C VAL A 18 -18.72 23.26 16.21
N ASP A 19 -19.46 23.80 15.26
CA ASP A 19 -20.93 23.67 15.22
C ASP A 19 -21.33 23.37 13.75
N MET A 20 -21.77 22.16 13.40
CA MET A 20 -22.18 21.80 12.04
C MET A 20 -23.67 21.52 12.01
N ARG A 21 -24.44 22.16 11.13
CA ARG A 21 -25.90 21.92 11.01
C ARG A 21 -26.28 21.60 9.55
N HIS A 22 -27.32 20.79 9.31
CA HIS A 22 -27.86 20.41 8.00
C HIS A 22 -26.87 19.73 7.02
N LEU A 23 -26.04 18.81 7.51
CA LEU A 23 -25.12 18.08 6.64
C LEU A 23 -25.79 16.90 5.93
N LYS A 24 -25.46 16.74 4.65
CA LYS A 24 -25.74 15.51 3.89
C LYS A 24 -24.42 14.95 3.42
N ILE A 25 -24.04 13.79 3.95
CA ILE A 25 -22.79 13.11 3.66
C ILE A 25 -23.10 11.77 3.02
N GLY A 26 -22.66 11.62 1.79
CA GLY A 26 -22.77 10.41 1.01
C GLY A 26 -23.58 10.58 -0.28
N PRO A 27 -23.52 9.54 -1.13
CA PRO A 27 -22.77 8.29 -0.94
C PRO A 27 -21.24 8.50 -1.00
N SER A 28 -20.48 7.60 -0.39
CA SER A 28 -19.03 7.52 -0.63
C SER A 28 -18.76 6.97 -2.02
N LEU A 29 -17.52 7.12 -2.49
CA LEU A 29 -17.09 6.62 -3.80
C LEU A 29 -17.44 5.14 -3.96
N ARG A 30 -18.13 4.80 -5.06
CA ARG A 30 -18.61 3.43 -5.35
C ARG A 30 -17.77 2.69 -6.39
N LYS A 31 -16.90 3.41 -7.08
CA LYS A 31 -16.12 2.94 -8.22
C LYS A 31 -14.74 3.58 -8.17
N THR A 32 -13.72 2.75 -8.05
CA THR A 32 -12.32 3.12 -8.04
C THR A 32 -11.49 1.94 -8.51
N PHE A 33 -10.19 2.14 -8.61
CA PHE A 33 -9.21 1.12 -8.93
C PHE A 33 -8.68 0.45 -7.65
N ARG A 34 -8.07 -0.72 -7.80
CA ARG A 34 -7.40 -1.39 -6.68
C ARG A 34 -6.17 -0.60 -6.24
N ALA A 35 -5.78 -0.75 -4.98
CA ALA A 35 -4.53 -0.17 -4.44
C ALA A 35 -3.27 -0.52 -5.26
N THR A 36 -3.27 -1.60 -6.05
CA THR A 36 -2.17 -1.93 -6.96
C THR A 36 -1.93 -0.88 -8.05
N LEU A 37 -2.92 -0.05 -8.41
CA LEU A 37 -2.72 1.06 -9.34
C LEU A 37 -1.81 2.14 -8.72
N SER A 38 -2.11 2.55 -7.48
CA SER A 38 -1.30 3.56 -6.79
C SER A 38 0.11 3.05 -6.52
N GLN A 39 0.27 1.75 -6.21
CA GLN A 39 1.58 1.09 -6.10
C GLN A 39 2.37 1.16 -7.41
N ALA A 40 1.72 0.89 -8.55
CA ALA A 40 2.36 0.97 -9.86
C ALA A 40 2.79 2.39 -10.23
N ILE A 41 1.92 3.39 -9.99
CA ILE A 41 2.22 4.80 -10.23
C ILE A 41 3.39 5.25 -9.35
N TYR A 42 3.35 4.96 -8.05
CA TYR A 42 4.41 5.34 -7.12
C TYR A 42 5.75 4.70 -7.49
N LEU A 43 5.76 3.40 -7.75
CA LEU A 43 6.97 2.68 -8.11
C LEU A 43 7.55 3.16 -9.45
N ASP A 44 6.70 3.47 -10.44
CA ASP A 44 7.16 4.11 -11.67
C ASP A 44 7.83 5.47 -11.39
N HIS A 45 7.20 6.31 -10.58
CA HIS A 45 7.72 7.63 -10.28
C HIS A 45 9.07 7.56 -9.55
N VAL A 46 9.18 6.69 -8.53
CA VAL A 46 10.46 6.45 -7.84
C VAL A 46 11.52 5.96 -8.81
N ALA A 47 11.21 4.90 -9.57
CA ALA A 47 12.24 4.21 -10.35
C ALA A 47 12.63 4.96 -11.63
N ASN A 48 11.69 5.60 -12.31
CA ASN A 48 11.89 6.16 -13.65
C ASN A 48 11.81 7.69 -13.70
N THR A 49 11.56 8.37 -12.57
CA THR A 49 11.65 9.83 -12.46
C THR A 49 12.66 10.22 -11.39
N LEU A 50 12.43 9.84 -10.13
CA LEU A 50 13.28 10.24 -9.01
C LEU A 50 14.70 9.65 -9.11
N MET A 51 14.82 8.34 -9.32
CA MET A 51 16.12 7.68 -9.45
C MET A 51 16.88 8.06 -10.73
N GLU A 52 16.20 8.56 -11.76
CA GLU A 52 16.85 9.03 -12.99
C GLU A 52 17.46 10.43 -12.82
N ALA A 53 16.99 11.22 -11.85
CA ALA A 53 17.51 12.56 -11.58
C ALA A 53 18.95 12.56 -11.04
N ASN A 54 19.42 11.44 -10.49
CA ASN A 54 20.79 11.26 -10.02
C ASN A 54 21.55 10.29 -10.93
N SER A 55 22.67 10.74 -11.50
CA SER A 55 23.44 9.99 -12.50
C SER A 55 24.04 8.68 -11.96
N ALA A 56 24.54 8.66 -10.72
CA ALA A 56 25.10 7.47 -10.10
C ALA A 56 24.00 6.43 -9.83
N VAL A 57 22.84 6.87 -9.33
CA VAL A 57 21.67 6.00 -9.10
C VAL A 57 21.13 5.45 -10.43
N ALA A 58 21.00 6.30 -11.45
CA ALA A 58 20.56 5.91 -12.78
C ALA A 58 21.52 4.89 -13.44
N LEU A 59 22.83 5.06 -13.25
CA LEU A 59 23.85 4.10 -13.72
C LEU A 59 23.72 2.77 -12.99
N ALA A 60 23.62 2.77 -11.65
CA ALA A 60 23.43 1.56 -10.85
C ALA A 60 22.18 0.79 -11.30
N LYS A 61 21.07 1.47 -11.59
CA LYS A 61 19.83 0.88 -12.11
C LYS A 61 20.03 0.19 -13.46
N ARG A 62 20.84 0.78 -14.35
CA ARG A 62 21.18 0.22 -15.67
C ARG A 62 22.08 -0.99 -15.56
N MET A 63 23.02 -0.98 -14.62
CA MET A 63 24.00 -2.05 -14.42
C MET A 63 23.47 -3.21 -13.57
N THR A 64 22.46 -2.99 -12.73
CA THR A 64 21.94 -4.02 -11.83
C THR A 64 21.23 -5.13 -12.59
N PRO A 65 21.77 -6.37 -12.61
CA PRO A 65 21.12 -7.49 -13.26
C PRO A 65 20.02 -8.08 -12.37
N VAL A 66 18.89 -8.37 -12.98
CA VAL A 66 17.73 -9.03 -12.37
C VAL A 66 17.38 -10.24 -13.21
N VAL A 67 17.39 -11.42 -12.58
CA VAL A 67 16.98 -12.67 -13.24
C VAL A 67 15.57 -12.99 -12.79
N LEU A 68 14.63 -13.04 -13.74
CA LEU A 68 13.24 -13.44 -13.49
C LEU A 68 12.90 -14.57 -14.44
N ARG A 69 12.31 -15.66 -13.93
CA ARG A 69 11.88 -16.81 -14.74
C ARG A 69 13.00 -17.32 -15.65
N ARG A 70 14.23 -17.42 -15.10
CA ARG A 70 15.47 -17.82 -15.81
C ARG A 70 15.91 -16.90 -16.95
N ARG A 71 15.35 -15.69 -17.06
CA ARG A 71 15.73 -14.69 -18.05
C ARG A 71 16.35 -13.48 -17.35
N GLY A 72 17.56 -13.09 -17.78
CA GLY A 72 18.24 -11.91 -17.29
C GLY A 72 17.76 -10.64 -17.98
N LYS A 73 17.52 -9.58 -17.21
CA LYS A 73 17.29 -8.21 -17.66
C LYS A 73 17.98 -7.25 -16.71
N SER A 74 18.23 -6.00 -17.12
CA SER A 74 18.60 -4.96 -16.16
C SER A 74 17.38 -4.50 -15.38
N ALA A 75 17.59 -3.97 -14.16
CA ALA A 75 16.52 -3.35 -13.38
C ALA A 75 15.87 -2.20 -14.17
N HIS A 76 16.67 -1.36 -14.84
CA HIS A 76 16.18 -0.29 -15.72
C HIS A 76 15.22 -0.82 -16.80
N ALA A 77 15.49 -1.96 -17.42
CA ALA A 77 14.59 -2.54 -18.43
C ALA A 77 13.24 -2.98 -17.83
N LEU A 78 13.23 -3.51 -16.60
CA LEU A 78 12.00 -3.90 -15.90
C LEU A 78 11.18 -2.67 -15.49
N PHE A 79 11.82 -1.61 -15.00
CA PHE A 79 11.13 -0.37 -14.68
C PHE A 79 10.53 0.31 -15.91
N ARG A 80 11.23 0.34 -17.04
CA ARG A 80 10.65 0.86 -18.29
C ARG A 80 9.48 0.01 -18.79
N GLN A 81 9.50 -1.30 -18.54
CA GLN A 81 8.37 -2.16 -18.85
C GLN A 81 7.15 -1.79 -18.00
N LEU A 82 7.32 -1.57 -16.68
CA LEU A 82 6.24 -1.06 -15.83
C LEU A 82 5.69 0.27 -16.35
N ARG A 83 6.57 1.23 -16.69
CA ARG A 83 6.15 2.52 -17.26
C ARG A 83 5.30 2.34 -18.51
N LYS A 84 5.76 1.51 -19.45
CA LYS A 84 5.07 1.26 -20.71
C LYS A 84 3.68 0.66 -20.45
N ASP A 85 3.61 -0.35 -19.60
CA ASP A 85 2.35 -1.04 -19.28
C ASP A 85 1.38 -0.11 -18.54
N LEU A 86 1.90 0.76 -17.66
CA LEU A 86 1.12 1.77 -16.95
C LEU A 86 0.58 2.85 -17.90
N VAL A 87 1.42 3.37 -18.81
CA VAL A 87 0.98 4.35 -19.82
C VAL A 87 -0.11 3.75 -20.72
N GLN A 88 0.05 2.49 -21.14
CA GLN A 88 -0.98 1.79 -21.90
C GLN A 88 -2.29 1.70 -21.11
N TYR A 89 -2.21 1.21 -19.87
CA TYR A 89 -3.39 1.06 -19.02
C TYR A 89 -4.11 2.40 -18.75
N MET A 90 -3.35 3.47 -18.48
CA MET A 90 -3.92 4.80 -18.24
C MET A 90 -4.57 5.41 -19.48
N ALA A 91 -4.17 4.99 -20.68
CA ALA A 91 -4.72 5.51 -21.93
C ALA A 91 -6.09 4.89 -22.27
N ASP A 92 -6.27 3.58 -22.08
CA ASP A 92 -7.47 2.88 -22.55
C ASP A 92 -8.02 1.78 -21.61
N GLY A 93 -7.43 1.59 -20.43
CA GLY A 93 -7.83 0.56 -19.46
C GLY A 93 -7.48 -0.87 -19.89
N THR A 94 -6.61 -1.05 -20.88
CA THR A 94 -6.19 -2.37 -21.39
C THR A 94 -4.75 -2.71 -21.04
N GLY A 95 -4.26 -3.85 -21.54
CA GLY A 95 -2.87 -4.29 -21.37
C GLY A 95 -2.64 -5.20 -20.16
N SER A 96 -1.35 -5.47 -19.91
CA SER A 96 -0.88 -6.47 -18.92
C SER A 96 -1.21 -6.12 -17.47
N LEU A 97 -1.47 -4.83 -17.17
CA LEU A 97 -1.82 -4.38 -15.82
C LEU A 97 -3.30 -4.52 -15.50
N LYS A 98 -4.20 -4.61 -16.50
CA LYS A 98 -5.66 -4.62 -16.27
C LYS A 98 -6.09 -5.60 -15.18
N ASP A 99 -5.64 -6.85 -15.27
CA ASP A 99 -6.00 -7.89 -14.28
C ASP A 99 -5.42 -7.62 -12.88
N VAL A 100 -4.35 -6.83 -12.82
CA VAL A 100 -3.64 -6.47 -11.58
C VAL A 100 -4.31 -5.28 -10.90
N VAL A 101 -4.62 -4.23 -11.66
CA VAL A 101 -5.08 -2.93 -11.14
C VAL A 101 -6.60 -2.75 -11.15
N GLY A 102 -7.31 -3.56 -11.92
CA GLY A 102 -8.77 -3.50 -12.03
C GLY A 102 -9.26 -2.79 -13.28
N ASP A 103 -10.54 -2.48 -13.30
CA ASP A 103 -11.22 -1.76 -14.38
C ASP A 103 -11.88 -0.47 -13.89
N GLY A 104 -11.64 -0.08 -12.63
CA GLY A 104 -12.22 1.11 -12.03
C GLY A 104 -13.63 0.90 -11.51
N ASN A 105 -14.17 -0.32 -11.56
CA ASN A 105 -15.48 -0.65 -10.99
C ASN A 105 -15.36 -1.29 -9.58
N GLU A 106 -14.19 -1.27 -8.96
CA GLU A 106 -14.02 -1.75 -7.60
C GLU A 106 -14.55 -0.74 -6.56
N LEU A 107 -15.02 -1.24 -5.42
CA LEU A 107 -15.19 -0.38 -4.25
C LEU A 107 -13.81 -0.01 -3.68
N PRO A 108 -13.66 1.17 -3.05
CA PRO A 108 -12.45 1.52 -2.32
C PRO A 108 -12.01 0.41 -1.38
N ASP A 109 -10.71 0.10 -1.39
CA ASP A 109 -10.13 -0.98 -0.60
C ASP A 109 -9.16 -0.50 0.50
N GLY A 110 -9.24 0.79 0.81
CA GLY A 110 -8.54 1.41 1.91
C GLY A 110 -8.94 0.87 3.28
N SER A 111 -8.15 1.21 4.29
CA SER A 111 -8.39 0.80 5.68
C SER A 111 -9.76 1.19 6.23
N ALA A 112 -10.29 2.37 5.86
CA ALA A 112 -11.54 2.88 6.41
C ALA A 112 -12.19 3.91 5.50
N VAL A 113 -13.52 4.01 5.57
CA VAL A 113 -14.28 5.15 5.04
C VAL A 113 -15.11 5.75 6.17
N TYR A 114 -15.08 7.07 6.30
CA TYR A 114 -15.75 7.83 7.34
C TYR A 114 -16.79 8.77 6.72
N GLY A 115 -18.01 8.81 7.24
CA GLY A 115 -18.89 9.95 6.96
C GLY A 115 -18.29 11.21 7.59
N LEU A 116 -18.06 11.13 8.90
CA LEU A 116 -17.45 12.20 9.69
C LEU A 116 -16.34 11.64 10.59
N LEU A 117 -15.16 12.24 10.54
CA LEU A 117 -13.98 11.88 11.34
C LEU A 117 -13.49 13.12 12.12
N LEU A 118 -13.62 13.10 13.43
CA LEU A 118 -12.99 14.08 14.33
C LEU A 118 -11.90 13.40 15.14
N HIS A 119 -10.71 13.98 15.10
CA HIS A 119 -9.51 13.44 15.72
C HIS A 119 -8.71 14.55 16.38
N ARG A 120 -7.83 14.22 17.34
CA ARG A 120 -6.83 15.17 17.85
C ARG A 120 -5.84 15.59 16.75
N SER A 121 -5.02 16.61 17.04
CA SER A 121 -3.90 17.01 16.17
C SER A 121 -3.00 15.80 15.86
N GLY A 122 -2.57 15.68 14.60
CA GLY A 122 -1.74 14.57 14.13
C GLY A 122 -2.41 13.68 13.07
N ILE A 123 -1.78 12.54 12.78
CA ILE A 123 -2.18 11.64 11.70
C ILE A 123 -3.31 10.72 12.17
N ALA A 124 -4.51 10.89 11.61
CA ALA A 124 -5.67 10.03 11.90
C ALA A 124 -5.62 8.66 11.20
N VAL A 125 -4.62 8.43 10.33
CA VAL A 125 -4.47 7.25 9.47
C VAL A 125 -4.02 6.00 10.24
N ASN A 126 -3.49 6.16 11.46
CA ASN A 126 -3.08 5.05 12.32
C ASN A 126 -4.05 4.83 13.50
N GLU A 127 -5.04 3.96 13.25
CA GLU A 127 -5.65 3.11 14.27
C GLU A 127 -6.76 3.70 15.14
N LEU A 128 -7.72 2.82 15.44
CA LEU A 128 -8.82 2.95 16.40
C LEU A 128 -8.28 3.08 17.84
N GLY A 129 -7.37 4.02 18.10
CA GLY A 129 -6.83 4.32 19.42
C GLY A 129 -5.46 3.69 19.77
N PHE A 130 -4.68 3.17 18.82
CA PHE A 130 -3.28 2.79 19.08
C PHE A 130 -2.34 3.91 18.59
N CYS A 131 -2.13 4.91 19.43
CA CYS A 131 -0.79 5.47 19.53
C CYS A 131 -0.17 4.72 20.70
N ALA A 132 0.87 3.91 20.45
CA ALA A 132 1.77 3.57 21.53
C ALA A 132 2.30 4.89 22.11
N ASP A 133 2.32 4.97 23.44
CA ASP A 133 2.60 6.13 24.28
C ASP A 133 3.99 6.78 24.06
N ASP A 134 4.27 7.29 22.87
CA ASP A 134 5.53 8.00 22.62
C ASP A 134 5.28 9.43 22.17
N ALA A 135 5.66 10.31 23.09
CA ALA A 135 5.76 11.78 23.04
C ALA A 135 4.42 12.53 23.12
N ASP A 136 4.12 13.05 24.31
CA ASP A 136 4.10 14.49 24.64
C ASP A 136 3.74 15.49 23.53
N MET A 137 2.87 15.11 22.59
CA MET A 137 2.24 16.01 21.65
C MET A 137 1.09 16.66 22.40
N GLY A 138 1.34 17.88 22.88
CA GLY A 138 0.42 18.72 23.64
C GLY A 138 -1.03 18.42 23.30
N ALA A 139 -1.78 18.00 24.31
CA ALA A 139 -3.16 17.58 24.19
C ALA A 139 -4.03 18.78 23.80
N GLU A 140 -4.03 19.17 22.53
CA GLU A 140 -5.16 19.90 21.96
C GLU A 140 -6.30 18.90 21.84
N ARG A 141 -7.02 18.78 22.97
CA ARG A 141 -8.30 18.11 23.07
C ARG A 141 -9.29 18.82 22.18
N VAL A 142 -10.16 18.03 21.58
CA VAL A 142 -11.06 18.54 20.58
C VAL A 142 -12.32 19.09 21.26
N SER A 143 -12.52 20.41 21.34
CA SER A 143 -13.57 20.98 22.24
C SER A 143 -14.71 21.72 21.54
N ASN A 144 -15.78 22.09 22.26
CA ASN A 144 -16.93 22.90 21.81
C ASN A 144 -17.61 22.46 20.49
N ILE A 145 -17.94 21.18 20.33
CA ILE A 145 -18.54 20.64 19.09
C ILE A 145 -20.07 20.52 19.18
N SER A 146 -20.84 20.93 18.18
CA SER A 146 -22.30 20.75 18.10
C SER A 146 -22.69 20.36 16.68
N LEU A 147 -23.25 19.18 16.44
CA LEU A 147 -23.69 18.73 15.11
C LEU A 147 -25.23 18.69 15.08
N GLN A 148 -25.90 19.15 14.01
CA GLN A 148 -27.36 19.12 13.82
C GLN A 148 -27.74 18.69 12.38
N ASP A 149 -28.80 17.92 12.16
CA ASP A 149 -29.34 17.54 10.84
C ASP A 149 -28.32 16.85 9.87
N ILE A 150 -27.63 15.79 10.31
CA ILE A 150 -26.49 15.15 9.63
C ILE A 150 -26.84 13.80 8.96
N ASN A 151 -27.51 13.78 7.82
CA ASN A 151 -27.77 12.52 7.12
C ASN A 151 -26.49 11.92 6.53
N ILE A 152 -26.01 10.81 7.11
CA ILE A 152 -24.91 10.00 6.59
C ILE A 152 -25.46 8.72 5.98
N SER A 153 -25.30 8.56 4.67
CA SER A 153 -25.84 7.39 3.98
C SER A 153 -24.92 6.89 2.88
N GLY A 154 -25.10 5.62 2.52
CA GLY A 154 -24.42 5.05 1.37
C GLY A 154 -22.89 5.06 1.46
N LEU A 155 -22.33 4.89 2.67
CA LEU A 155 -20.91 4.58 2.83
C LEU A 155 -20.66 3.14 2.40
N SER A 156 -19.62 2.90 1.62
CA SER A 156 -19.25 1.56 1.20
C SER A 156 -17.77 1.45 0.91
N ILE A 157 -17.22 0.32 1.34
CA ILE A 157 -15.83 -0.04 1.22
C ILE A 157 -15.76 -1.55 1.02
N LYS A 158 -14.78 -2.01 0.24
CA LYS A 158 -14.47 -3.43 0.15
C LYS A 158 -13.19 -3.67 0.94
N VAL A 159 -13.36 -4.21 2.14
CA VAL A 159 -12.22 -4.63 2.97
C VAL A 159 -11.43 -5.71 2.20
N ASN A 160 -10.30 -5.32 1.62
CA ASN A 160 -9.40 -6.22 0.92
C ASN A 160 -8.27 -6.61 1.87
N GLN A 161 -8.40 -7.79 2.49
CA GLN A 161 -7.32 -8.35 3.29
C GLN A 161 -6.21 -8.87 2.38
N VAL A 162 -5.03 -8.27 2.51
CA VAL A 162 -3.83 -8.66 1.77
C VAL A 162 -2.93 -9.45 2.69
N ALA A 163 -2.54 -10.65 2.24
CA ALA A 163 -1.63 -11.50 2.99
C ALA A 163 -0.19 -10.97 2.87
N ARG A 164 0.38 -10.53 3.99
CA ARG A 164 1.76 -10.04 4.06
C ARG A 164 2.72 -11.22 4.13
N LEU A 165 3.68 -11.27 3.21
CA LEU A 165 4.78 -12.22 3.31
C LEU A 165 5.84 -11.70 4.28
N PHE A 166 6.16 -12.50 5.30
CA PHE A 166 7.32 -12.31 6.14
C PHE A 166 8.38 -13.34 5.75
N VAL A 167 9.65 -12.92 5.73
CA VAL A 167 10.81 -13.80 5.61
C VAL A 167 11.84 -13.35 6.64
N HIS A 168 12.27 -14.26 7.51
CA HIS A 168 13.10 -13.94 8.68
C HIS A 168 12.54 -12.75 9.48
N ASP A 169 11.24 -12.83 9.78
CA ASP A 169 10.48 -11.82 10.53
C ASP A 169 10.45 -10.39 9.95
N LYS A 170 10.92 -10.18 8.72
CA LYS A 170 10.77 -8.91 7.99
C LYS A 170 9.73 -9.03 6.89
N VAL A 171 8.84 -8.03 6.80
CA VAL A 171 7.83 -7.93 5.74
C VAL A 171 8.52 -7.76 4.39
N VAL A 172 8.06 -8.49 3.38
CA VAL A 172 8.49 -8.33 1.99
C VAL A 172 7.66 -7.22 1.36
N MET A 173 8.28 -6.07 1.10
CA MET A 173 7.60 -4.86 0.64
C MET A 173 8.48 -3.98 -0.24
N GLY A 174 7.85 -3.14 -1.05
CA GLY A 174 8.49 -2.10 -1.83
C GLY A 174 8.73 -0.80 -1.05
N PRO A 175 9.19 0.26 -1.74
CA PRO A 175 9.65 1.49 -1.11
C PRO A 175 8.55 2.28 -0.39
N ALA A 176 7.28 2.14 -0.80
CA ALA A 176 6.15 2.80 -0.15
C ALA A 176 5.53 1.99 1.00
N GLY A 177 6.06 0.81 1.33
CA GLY A 177 5.36 -0.15 2.19
C GLY A 177 4.30 -0.97 1.43
N ASP A 178 4.34 -0.92 0.10
CA ASP A 178 3.51 -1.74 -0.78
C ASP A 178 3.83 -3.23 -0.61
N VAL A 179 2.83 -3.99 -0.18
CA VAL A 179 3.01 -5.40 0.18
C VAL A 179 3.23 -6.26 -1.07
N PHE A 180 4.31 -7.06 -1.07
CA PHE A 180 4.53 -8.08 -2.10
C PHE A 180 3.64 -9.30 -1.84
N GLN A 181 2.79 -9.66 -2.82
CA GLN A 181 1.72 -10.66 -2.65
C GLN A 181 2.04 -11.98 -3.39
N PRO A 182 2.86 -12.89 -2.82
CA PRO A 182 3.32 -14.09 -3.54
C PRO A 182 2.17 -15.01 -3.99
N THR A 183 1.06 -15.03 -3.25
CA THR A 183 -0.13 -15.84 -3.54
C THR A 183 -0.81 -15.48 -4.86
N ARG A 184 -0.67 -14.23 -5.31
CA ARG A 184 -1.17 -13.74 -6.61
C ARG A 184 -0.18 -13.96 -7.76
N LEU A 185 1.05 -14.32 -7.42
CA LEU A 185 2.19 -14.29 -8.32
C LEU A 185 2.74 -15.68 -8.64
N TRP A 186 2.24 -16.75 -8.01
CA TRP A 186 2.62 -18.11 -8.34
C TRP A 186 1.67 -18.77 -9.35
N THR A 187 2.13 -19.84 -10.01
CA THR A 187 1.34 -20.62 -10.96
C THR A 187 1.71 -22.11 -10.95
N GLY A 188 0.76 -22.94 -11.36
CA GLY A 188 0.89 -24.39 -11.47
C GLY A 188 1.03 -25.11 -10.12
N SER A 189 1.13 -26.43 -10.17
CA SER A 189 1.29 -27.30 -8.98
C SER A 189 2.60 -27.09 -8.22
N CYS A 190 3.59 -26.46 -8.85
CA CYS A 190 4.89 -26.17 -8.26
C CYS A 190 5.01 -24.76 -7.68
N PHE A 191 3.95 -23.93 -7.72
CA PHE A 191 3.98 -22.54 -7.24
C PHE A 191 5.12 -21.70 -7.83
N LYS A 192 5.42 -21.89 -9.12
CA LYS A 192 6.50 -21.13 -9.79
C LYS A 192 6.12 -19.67 -9.93
N TYR A 193 7.10 -18.77 -9.87
CA TYR A 193 6.86 -17.35 -10.12
C TYR A 193 6.35 -17.09 -11.55
N ARG A 194 5.11 -16.60 -11.64
CA ARG A 194 4.48 -16.07 -12.85
C ARG A 194 4.84 -14.60 -13.03
N GLY A 195 4.63 -13.80 -11.99
CA GLY A 195 4.85 -12.35 -12.01
C GLY A 195 3.93 -11.59 -12.96
N ASN A 196 4.10 -10.28 -12.95
CA ASN A 196 3.56 -9.25 -13.85
C ASN A 196 4.49 -8.03 -13.78
N SER A 197 4.26 -6.99 -14.56
CA SER A 197 5.15 -5.82 -14.62
C SER A 197 5.30 -5.09 -13.28
N LEU A 198 4.23 -5.00 -12.47
CA LEU A 198 4.31 -4.43 -11.12
C LEU A 198 5.21 -5.27 -10.22
N SER A 199 4.96 -6.58 -10.10
CA SER A 199 5.76 -7.45 -9.23
C SER A 199 7.20 -7.63 -9.70
N ASP A 200 7.43 -7.62 -11.02
CA ASP A 200 8.76 -7.69 -11.61
C ASP A 200 9.55 -6.42 -11.24
N ALA A 201 8.90 -5.25 -11.26
CA ALA A 201 9.49 -4.00 -10.82
C ALA A 201 9.70 -3.95 -9.30
N GLN A 202 8.79 -4.50 -8.49
CA GLN A 202 8.99 -4.63 -7.04
C GLN A 202 10.24 -5.48 -6.72
N ILE A 203 10.48 -6.54 -7.48
CA ILE A 203 11.71 -7.33 -7.35
C ILE A 203 12.93 -6.53 -7.82
N ALA A 204 12.81 -5.80 -8.92
CA ALA A 204 13.88 -4.97 -9.47
C ALA A 204 14.31 -3.86 -8.50
N ILE A 205 13.38 -3.20 -7.80
CA ILE A 205 13.70 -2.16 -6.82
C ILE A 205 14.43 -2.75 -5.61
N GLY A 206 14.01 -3.92 -5.13
CA GLY A 206 14.75 -4.63 -4.09
C GLY A 206 16.19 -4.94 -4.49
N LYS A 207 16.41 -5.39 -5.73
CA LYS A 207 17.78 -5.66 -6.22
C LYS A 207 18.59 -4.38 -6.40
N THR A 208 17.98 -3.32 -6.93
CA THR A 208 18.60 -2.00 -7.14
C THR A 208 19.01 -1.38 -5.82
N CYS A 209 18.12 -1.36 -4.83
CA CYS A 209 18.37 -0.81 -3.51
C CYS A 209 19.55 -1.47 -2.81
N ARG A 210 19.73 -2.78 -2.98
CA ARG A 210 20.90 -3.49 -2.45
C ARG A 210 22.20 -3.12 -3.17
N ALA A 211 22.15 -2.82 -4.46
CA ALA A 211 23.31 -2.31 -5.19
C ALA A 211 23.67 -0.88 -4.73
N LEU A 212 22.67 -0.06 -4.43
CA LEU A 212 22.84 1.31 -3.96
C LEU A 212 23.41 1.40 -2.54
N GLU A 213 23.24 0.38 -1.69
CA GLU A 213 23.86 0.32 -0.34
C GLU A 213 25.39 0.49 -0.39
N GLN A 214 26.03 0.12 -1.50
CA GLN A 214 27.48 0.20 -1.67
C GLN A 214 27.94 1.55 -2.26
N ILE A 215 27.01 2.41 -2.68
CA ILE A 215 27.31 3.62 -3.46
C ILE A 215 26.80 4.88 -2.73
N LEU A 216 25.71 4.76 -1.98
CA LEU A 216 25.04 5.89 -1.32
C LEU A 216 25.30 5.92 0.18
N SER A 217 25.22 7.11 0.77
CA SER A 217 25.11 7.23 2.24
C SER A 217 23.81 6.60 2.75
N ALA A 218 23.74 6.30 4.05
CA ALA A 218 22.54 5.74 4.67
C ALA A 218 21.29 6.65 4.51
N ALA A 219 21.48 7.98 4.54
CA ALA A 219 20.40 8.94 4.37
C ALA A 219 19.88 8.97 2.92
N GLU A 220 20.77 8.98 1.93
CA GLU A 220 20.42 8.92 0.52
C GLU A 220 19.79 7.57 0.16
N HIS A 221 20.34 6.48 0.68
CA HIS A 221 19.76 5.15 0.51
C HIS A 221 18.32 5.12 1.02
N LYS A 222 18.09 5.60 2.25
CA LYS A 222 16.73 5.71 2.82
C LYS A 222 15.81 6.59 1.98
N PHE A 223 16.32 7.68 1.40
CA PHE A 223 15.54 8.56 0.52
C PHE A 223 15.03 7.84 -0.73
N TYR A 224 15.87 7.06 -1.42
CA TYR A 224 15.45 6.35 -2.65
C TYR A 224 14.76 5.01 -2.38
N CYS A 225 15.14 4.31 -1.33
CA CYS A 225 14.75 2.93 -1.08
C CYS A 225 13.72 2.77 0.02
N GLY A 226 13.50 3.79 0.86
CA GLY A 226 12.51 3.76 1.93
C GLY A 226 12.60 2.49 2.76
N GLY A 227 11.46 1.81 2.93
CA GLY A 227 11.34 0.53 3.64
C GLY A 227 11.56 -0.72 2.77
N THR A 228 12.08 -0.60 1.55
CA THR A 228 12.18 -1.73 0.60
C THR A 228 12.90 -2.92 1.22
N ASN A 229 12.25 -4.09 1.20
CA ASN A 229 12.83 -5.34 1.65
C ASN A 229 12.40 -6.49 0.74
N ILE A 230 13.29 -6.91 -0.17
CA ILE A 230 13.11 -8.10 -1.02
C ILE A 230 14.26 -9.08 -0.74
N PRO A 231 14.04 -10.11 0.09
CA PRO A 231 15.09 -11.03 0.52
C PRO A 231 15.53 -11.97 -0.60
N PHE A 232 16.73 -12.55 -0.48
CA PHE A 232 17.27 -13.51 -1.46
C PHE A 232 16.33 -14.69 -1.72
N THR A 233 15.61 -15.15 -0.70
CA THR A 233 14.57 -16.18 -0.82
C THR A 233 13.56 -15.85 -1.92
N VAL A 234 13.07 -14.61 -1.96
CA VAL A 234 12.12 -14.14 -2.98
C VAL A 234 12.81 -13.95 -4.33
N LEU A 235 14.04 -13.41 -4.34
CA LEU A 235 14.83 -13.23 -5.57
C LEU A 235 15.13 -14.58 -6.25
N ASP A 236 15.53 -15.60 -5.50
CA ASP A 236 15.89 -16.91 -6.03
C ASP A 236 14.67 -17.71 -6.50
N TRP A 237 13.55 -17.59 -5.78
CA TRP A 237 12.26 -18.10 -6.23
C TRP A 237 11.83 -17.45 -7.55
N ALA A 238 11.87 -16.12 -7.63
CA ALA A 238 11.48 -15.38 -8.83
C ALA A 238 12.43 -15.63 -10.01
N ALA A 239 13.72 -15.83 -9.75
CA ALA A 239 14.70 -16.23 -10.75
C ALA A 239 14.47 -17.64 -11.31
N GLY A 240 13.68 -18.47 -10.64
CA GLY A 240 13.44 -19.86 -11.02
C GLY A 240 14.63 -20.79 -10.75
N LYS A 241 15.43 -20.46 -9.71
CA LYS A 241 16.56 -21.28 -9.24
C LYS A 241 16.11 -22.51 -8.47
N TRP A 242 14.92 -22.45 -7.88
CA TRP A 242 14.40 -23.53 -7.04
C TRP A 242 13.81 -24.68 -7.86
N THR A 243 13.98 -25.90 -7.34
CA THR A 243 13.25 -27.06 -7.82
C THR A 243 11.76 -26.97 -7.42
N CYS A 244 10.91 -27.80 -8.03
CA CYS A 244 9.51 -27.91 -7.61
C CYS A 244 9.39 -28.31 -6.13
N GLY A 245 10.21 -29.28 -5.68
CA GLY A 245 10.23 -29.72 -4.29
C GLY A 245 10.63 -28.61 -3.31
N SER A 246 11.68 -27.85 -3.63
CA SER A 246 12.12 -26.70 -2.81
C SER A 246 11.04 -25.61 -2.72
N THR A 247 10.35 -25.34 -3.83
CA THR A 247 9.27 -24.33 -3.86
C THR A 247 8.07 -24.78 -3.03
N ILE A 248 7.65 -26.04 -3.18
CA ILE A 248 6.57 -26.62 -2.36
C ILE A 248 6.93 -26.61 -0.88
N TYR A 249 8.18 -26.93 -0.54
CA TYR A 249 8.67 -26.89 0.84
C TYR A 249 8.56 -25.47 1.42
N TRP A 250 9.00 -24.44 0.67
CA TRP A 250 8.87 -23.05 1.11
C TRP A 250 7.42 -22.62 1.29
N VAL A 251 6.53 -22.95 0.35
CA VAL A 251 5.08 -22.65 0.48
C VAL A 251 4.47 -23.38 1.68
N ARG A 252 4.87 -24.62 1.98
CA ARG A 252 4.44 -25.33 3.19
C ARG A 252 4.97 -24.66 4.46
N ALA A 253 6.20 -24.16 4.46
CA ALA A 253 6.76 -23.42 5.58
C ALA A 253 5.96 -22.13 5.85
N ILE A 254 5.57 -21.42 4.78
CA ILE A 254 4.65 -20.28 4.85
C ILE A 254 3.34 -20.66 5.53
N SER A 255 2.70 -21.75 5.10
CA SER A 255 1.42 -22.22 5.66
C SER A 255 1.53 -22.65 7.12
N ARG A 256 2.70 -23.17 7.54
CA ARG A 256 2.98 -23.56 8.93
C ARG A 256 3.40 -22.38 9.82
N LYS A 257 3.46 -21.16 9.28
CA LYS A 257 3.83 -19.93 10.00
C LYS A 257 5.16 -20.04 10.74
N THR A 258 6.19 -20.56 10.09
CA THR A 258 7.54 -20.62 10.71
C THR A 258 8.18 -19.23 10.78
N HIS A 259 9.18 -19.04 11.65
CA HIS A 259 9.95 -17.79 11.72
C HIS A 259 10.73 -17.51 10.42
N TRP A 260 11.04 -18.56 9.64
CA TRP A 260 11.72 -18.45 8.35
C TRP A 260 10.84 -17.82 7.28
N SER A 261 9.56 -18.18 7.22
CA SER A 261 8.60 -17.60 6.28
C SER A 261 7.16 -17.82 6.76
N ARG A 262 6.34 -16.78 6.72
CA ARG A 262 4.92 -16.85 7.12
C ARG A 262 4.06 -15.83 6.38
N LEU A 263 2.78 -16.11 6.24
CA LEU A 263 1.77 -15.13 5.84
C LEU A 263 1.05 -14.59 7.08
N ASP A 264 0.82 -13.29 7.10
CA ASP A 264 -0.04 -12.63 8.07
C ASP A 264 -1.18 -11.90 7.37
N CYS A 265 -2.41 -12.14 7.81
CA CYS A 265 -3.65 -11.82 7.07
C CYS A 265 -4.51 -10.75 7.77
N LYS A 266 -3.90 -9.77 8.44
CA LYS A 266 -4.62 -8.79 9.26
C LYS A 266 -4.65 -7.37 8.70
N ALA A 267 -4.14 -7.16 7.49
CA ALA A 267 -3.87 -5.83 6.98
C ALA A 267 -4.31 -5.62 5.52
N ASP A 268 -4.39 -4.35 5.11
CA ASP A 268 -4.61 -3.91 3.73
C ASP A 268 -3.31 -3.98 2.89
N ALA A 269 -3.39 -3.49 1.65
CA ALA A 269 -2.28 -3.51 0.69
C ALA A 269 -1.05 -2.69 1.11
N MET A 270 -1.17 -1.87 2.16
CA MET A 270 -0.14 -1.01 2.74
C MET A 270 0.22 -1.41 4.18
N SER A 271 -0.20 -2.60 4.62
CA SER A 271 0.02 -3.12 5.97
C SER A 271 -0.76 -2.44 7.11
N HIS A 272 -1.79 -1.65 6.82
CA HIS A 272 -2.65 -1.06 7.84
C HIS A 272 -3.81 -1.98 8.20
N TYR A 273 -4.27 -1.96 9.45
CA TYR A 273 -5.47 -2.71 9.83
C TYR A 273 -6.72 -2.18 9.12
N ASN A 274 -7.48 -3.11 8.55
CA ASN A 274 -8.80 -2.85 7.99
C ASN A 274 -9.81 -2.56 9.10
N LYS A 275 -10.51 -1.44 8.98
CA LYS A 275 -11.43 -0.90 9.99
C LYS A 275 -12.87 -0.87 9.47
N GLY A 276 -13.09 -0.67 8.17
CA GLY A 276 -14.42 -0.72 7.54
C GLY A 276 -15.08 0.65 7.34
N ALA A 277 -16.42 0.66 7.22
CA ALA A 277 -17.20 1.89 7.02
C ALA A 277 -17.77 2.41 8.34
N PHE A 278 -17.55 3.68 8.63
CA PHE A 278 -17.98 4.36 9.85
C PHE A 278 -18.85 5.54 9.48
N GLY A 279 -20.09 5.59 9.96
CA GLY A 279 -20.91 6.79 9.85
C GLY A 279 -20.18 7.99 10.45
N MET A 280 -19.82 7.86 11.73
CA MET A 280 -19.12 8.90 12.47
C MET A 280 -18.05 8.29 13.38
N ARG A 281 -16.88 8.92 13.46
CA ARG A 281 -15.81 8.61 14.41
C ARG A 281 -15.40 9.89 15.14
N LEU A 282 -15.62 9.90 16.46
CA LEU A 282 -15.30 11.01 17.34
C LEU A 282 -14.26 10.53 18.35
N GLY A 283 -13.01 10.98 18.23
CA GLY A 283 -11.93 10.61 19.15
C GLY A 283 -11.33 11.84 19.82
N PHE A 284 -10.93 11.71 21.09
CA PHE A 284 -10.24 12.78 21.86
C PHE A 284 -11.08 14.06 22.04
N GLN A 285 -12.38 13.90 22.28
CA GLN A 285 -13.35 15.00 22.35
C GLN A 285 -13.72 15.38 23.78
N GLU A 286 -14.02 16.66 24.00
CA GLU A 286 -14.66 17.20 25.20
C GLU A 286 -15.89 18.04 24.78
N ASP A 287 -16.99 17.91 25.51
CA ASP A 287 -18.22 18.70 25.32
C ASP A 287 -18.81 18.68 23.89
N VAL A 288 -19.21 17.48 23.43
CA VAL A 288 -19.83 17.27 22.11
C VAL A 288 -21.35 17.15 22.22
N THR A 289 -22.06 17.94 21.41
CA THR A 289 -23.50 17.79 21.14
C THR A 289 -23.72 17.24 19.72
N VAL A 290 -24.64 16.29 19.55
CA VAL A 290 -25.00 15.73 18.24
C VAL A 290 -26.53 15.62 18.15
N LYS A 291 -27.13 16.09 17.05
CA LYS A 291 -28.58 16.16 16.83
C LYS A 291 -28.93 15.93 15.34
N ASP A 292 -30.09 15.35 15.08
CA ASP A 292 -30.71 15.05 13.76
C ASP A 292 -29.82 14.43 12.65
N VAL A 293 -28.85 13.58 13.04
CA VAL A 293 -27.97 12.79 12.14
C VAL A 293 -28.75 11.71 11.37
#